data_AF-A0AAN0M410-F1
#
_entry.id   AF-A0AAN0M410-F1
#
_cell.length_a   1.000
_cell.length_b   1.000
_cell.length_c   1.000
_cell.angle_alpha   90.00
_cell.angle_beta   90.00
_cell.angle_gamma   90.00
#
_symmetry.space_group_name_H-M   'P 1'
#
loop_
_entity.id
_entity.type
_entity.pdbx_description
1 polymer ?
#
loop_
_entity_poly.entity_id
_entity_poly.type
_entity_poly.pdbx_seq_one_letter_code
_entity_poly.pdbx_strand_id
1 'polypeptide(L)'
;MENEKIVPPVELISIYGTKTWVDDQSPLRPEAIIVRLYADGTEVTNVTPIWTKAGDVWTYTFKDIPKIHEGKEIIYTVTEDAVPGYQTSQTGLDITNTKIEPPIELVSINGTKTWVDDQSPLRPEAIIVRLYADGTEVTNVTPIWTKAGDVWTYTFKDIPKIHEGKEIIYTVTEDAVPGYQTSQTGLDITNTKIEPPIELVSINGTKTWVDQSNQSSQRPLAITVRLYADGKEVQNVKPVWSKADNVWYYEFANLPKFAGERSIEYTVREDLCSRLYNAD
;
A
#
# COMPACT_ATOMS: atom_id res chain seq x y z
N MET A 1 -1.91 39.76 74.34
CA MET A 1 -2.28 40.10 72.96
C MET A 1 -1.74 38.99 72.09
N GLU A 2 -2.59 38.04 71.70
CA GLU A 2 -2.24 37.04 70.70
C GLU A 2 -2.31 37.72 69.33
N ASN A 3 -1.17 37.79 68.65
CA ASN A 3 -1.13 38.23 67.26
C ASN A 3 -1.61 37.07 66.41
N GLU A 4 -2.87 37.12 66.02
CA GLU A 4 -3.45 36.20 65.05
C GLU A 4 -2.72 36.42 63.71
N LYS A 5 -1.89 35.43 63.33
CA LYS A 5 -1.15 35.46 62.07
C LYS A 5 -2.17 35.29 60.95
N ILE A 6 -2.58 36.40 60.34
CA ILE A 6 -3.45 36.40 59.16
C ILE A 6 -2.69 35.65 58.06
N VAL A 7 -3.08 34.40 57.79
CA VAL A 7 -2.58 33.65 56.64
C VAL A 7 -3.25 34.27 55.41
N PRO A 8 -2.48 34.82 54.45
CA PRO A 8 -3.06 35.37 53.23
C PRO A 8 -3.87 34.28 52.49
N PRO A 9 -5.00 34.64 51.86
CA PRO A 9 -5.79 33.67 51.11
C PRO A 9 -4.94 33.00 50.03
N VAL A 10 -5.03 31.66 49.95
CA VAL A 10 -4.32 30.88 48.95
C VAL A 10 -4.89 31.22 47.57
N GLU A 11 -4.06 31.78 46.69
CA GLU A 11 -4.44 31.97 45.28
C GLU A 11 -4.50 30.59 44.60
N LEU A 12 -5.66 30.26 44.05
CA LEU A 12 -5.91 29.00 43.35
C LEU A 12 -5.99 29.23 41.84
N ILE A 13 -5.46 28.28 41.08
CA ILE A 13 -5.48 28.29 39.62
C ILE A 13 -6.10 27.01 39.08
N SER A 14 -6.29 26.98 37.76
CA SER A 14 -6.59 25.76 37.01
C SER A 14 -5.58 25.60 35.89
N ILE A 15 -5.15 24.37 35.67
CA ILE A 15 -4.37 24.01 34.49
C ILE A 15 -5.17 23.02 33.66
N TYR A 16 -4.96 23.05 32.35
CA TYR A 16 -5.64 22.18 31.41
C TYR A 16 -4.68 21.69 30.34
N GLY A 17 -5.01 20.54 29.77
CA GLY A 17 -4.29 19.93 28.66
C GLY A 17 -5.25 19.17 27.76
N THR A 18 -4.80 18.88 26.56
CA THR A 18 -5.51 18.05 25.58
C THR A 18 -4.94 16.64 25.54
N LYS A 19 -5.80 15.68 25.20
CA LYS A 19 -5.44 14.31 24.89
C LYS A 19 -5.84 14.00 23.45
N THR A 20 -4.85 13.62 22.65
CA THR A 20 -4.99 13.27 21.23
C THR A 20 -4.63 11.80 21.01
N TRP A 21 -5.37 11.14 20.11
CA TRP A 21 -5.11 9.77 19.67
C TRP A 21 -4.77 9.77 18.17
N VAL A 22 -3.63 9.15 17.82
CA VAL A 22 -3.20 8.93 16.43
C VAL A 22 -3.26 7.43 16.17
N ASP A 23 -4.46 6.94 15.85
CA ASP A 23 -4.77 5.51 15.86
C ASP A 23 -5.89 5.06 14.91
N ASP A 24 -6.36 5.96 14.03
CA ASP A 24 -7.46 5.73 13.10
C ASP A 24 -8.72 5.12 13.75
N GLN A 25 -9.09 5.62 14.94
CA GLN A 25 -10.23 5.12 15.72
C GLN A 25 -10.12 3.62 16.06
N SER A 26 -8.90 3.17 16.33
CA SER A 26 -8.58 1.81 16.72
C SER A 26 -9.54 1.26 17.79
N PRO A 27 -10.09 0.05 17.61
CA PRO A 27 -10.92 -0.60 18.63
C PRO A 27 -10.14 -0.99 19.89
N LEU A 28 -8.80 -0.87 19.86
CA LEU A 28 -7.92 -1.07 21.02
C LEU A 28 -7.77 0.20 21.88
N ARG A 29 -8.36 1.34 21.47
CA ARG A 29 -8.34 2.57 22.26
C ARG A 29 -9.09 2.33 23.59
N PRO A 30 -8.46 2.59 24.76
CA PRO A 30 -9.13 2.42 26.03
C PRO A 30 -10.22 3.47 26.25
N GLU A 31 -11.25 3.12 27.02
CA GLU A 31 -12.34 4.04 27.41
C GLU A 31 -11.89 5.10 28.44
N ALA A 32 -10.77 4.86 29.14
CA ALA A 32 -10.22 5.76 30.12
C ALA A 32 -8.69 5.63 30.22
N ILE A 33 -8.05 6.70 30.68
CA ILE A 33 -6.60 6.80 30.93
C ILE A 33 -6.38 7.50 32.28
N ILE A 34 -5.16 7.37 32.82
CA ILE A 34 -4.76 8.04 34.07
C ILE A 34 -3.74 9.11 33.72
N VAL A 35 -4.07 10.37 34.03
CA VAL A 35 -3.16 11.51 33.99
C VAL A 35 -2.86 11.96 35.41
N ARG A 36 -1.58 11.98 35.79
CA ARG A 36 -1.09 12.36 37.12
C ARG A 36 -0.57 13.79 37.09
N LEU A 37 -0.82 14.54 38.17
CA LEU A 37 -0.31 15.91 38.35
C LEU A 37 0.94 15.90 39.22
N TYR A 38 1.92 16.71 38.88
CA TYR A 38 3.13 16.94 39.68
C TYR A 38 3.30 18.44 39.96
N ALA A 39 3.60 18.78 41.21
CA ALA A 39 3.97 20.11 41.68
C ALA A 39 5.46 20.11 42.00
N ASP A 40 6.26 20.91 41.28
CA ASP A 40 7.72 20.99 41.44
C ASP A 40 8.39 19.60 41.42
N GLY A 41 7.88 18.70 40.57
CA GLY A 41 8.37 17.33 40.42
C GLY A 41 7.84 16.32 41.45
N THR A 42 6.98 16.73 42.39
CA THR A 42 6.34 15.84 43.37
C THR A 42 4.89 15.54 42.99
N GLU A 43 4.49 14.27 43.00
CA GLU A 43 3.13 13.88 42.62
C GLU A 43 2.08 14.44 43.60
N VAL A 44 1.01 15.02 43.05
CA VAL A 44 -0.15 15.51 43.79
C VAL A 44 -1.24 14.45 43.73
N THR A 45 -1.40 13.69 44.81
CA THR A 45 -2.27 12.49 44.82
C THR A 45 -3.73 12.76 45.20
N ASN A 46 -4.02 13.94 45.78
CA ASN A 46 -5.36 14.30 46.27
C ASN A 46 -6.19 15.08 45.24
N VAL A 47 -5.80 15.05 43.97
CA VAL A 47 -6.51 15.70 42.87
C VAL A 47 -6.74 14.71 41.74
N THR A 48 -7.88 14.84 41.08
CA THR A 48 -8.19 14.07 39.87
C THR A 48 -8.60 15.04 38.77
N PRO A 49 -8.19 14.79 37.51
CA PRO A 49 -8.57 15.66 36.41
C PRO A 49 -10.07 15.54 36.13
N ILE A 50 -10.70 16.67 35.85
CA ILE A 50 -12.05 16.72 35.27
C ILE A 50 -11.91 16.59 33.76
N TRP A 51 -12.53 15.55 33.19
CA TRP A 51 -12.49 15.28 31.75
C TRP A 51 -13.70 15.90 31.04
N THR A 52 -13.44 16.39 29.83
CA THR A 52 -14.45 16.85 28.86
C THR A 52 -14.08 16.29 27.49
N LYS A 53 -15.09 15.99 26.67
CA LYS A 53 -14.90 15.41 25.34
C LYS A 53 -15.75 16.17 24.33
N ALA A 54 -15.12 16.68 23.27
CA ALA A 54 -15.77 17.35 22.16
C ALA A 54 -15.30 16.71 20.85
N GLY A 55 -16.15 15.86 20.27
CA GLY A 55 -15.75 15.00 19.15
C GLY A 55 -14.63 14.04 19.56
N ASP A 56 -13.53 14.06 18.81
CA ASP A 56 -12.34 13.24 19.06
C ASP A 56 -11.30 13.90 19.97
N VAL A 57 -11.53 15.15 20.39
CA VAL A 57 -10.62 15.87 21.27
C VAL A 57 -11.07 15.67 22.73
N TRP A 58 -10.15 15.14 23.53
CA TRP A 58 -10.33 14.98 24.97
C TRP A 58 -9.58 16.11 25.65
N THR A 59 -10.18 16.72 26.66
CA THR A 59 -9.57 17.79 27.45
C THR A 59 -9.70 17.45 28.92
N TYR A 60 -8.61 17.62 29.67
CA TYR A 60 -8.60 17.44 31.11
C TYR A 60 -8.26 18.75 31.82
N THR A 61 -8.76 18.92 33.03
CA THR A 61 -8.49 20.10 33.86
C THR A 61 -8.27 19.70 35.31
N PHE A 62 -7.16 20.15 35.89
CA PHE A 62 -6.96 20.17 37.34
C PHE A 62 -7.36 21.56 37.85
N LYS A 63 -8.36 21.60 38.74
CA LYS A 63 -8.90 22.85 39.31
C LYS A 63 -8.48 23.01 40.76
N ASP A 64 -8.59 24.25 41.24
CA ASP A 64 -8.44 24.60 42.65
C ASP A 64 -7.09 24.18 43.24
N ILE A 65 -6.02 24.29 42.43
CA ILE A 65 -4.64 23.98 42.84
C ILE A 65 -3.89 25.27 43.22
N PRO A 66 -3.01 25.26 44.25
CA PRO A 66 -2.30 26.46 44.69
C PRO A 66 -1.39 27.02 43.60
N LYS A 67 -1.34 28.34 43.44
CA LYS A 67 -0.38 28.97 42.51
C LYS A 67 1.03 29.05 43.10
N ILE A 68 1.11 29.23 44.42
CA ILE A 68 2.33 29.60 45.14
C ILE A 68 2.53 28.67 46.33
N HIS A 69 3.75 28.16 46.50
CA HIS A 69 4.20 27.46 47.70
C HIS A 69 5.43 28.18 48.26
N GLU A 70 5.41 28.50 49.55
CA GLU A 70 6.52 29.20 50.25
C GLU A 70 7.01 30.49 49.55
N GLY A 71 6.08 31.24 48.93
CA GLY A 71 6.40 32.50 48.25
C GLY A 71 7.01 32.35 46.85
N LYS A 72 7.06 31.14 46.30
CA LYS A 72 7.47 30.85 44.91
C LYS A 72 6.31 30.25 44.10
N GLU A 73 6.24 30.59 42.82
CA GLU A 73 5.27 29.96 41.91
C GLU A 73 5.60 28.47 41.74
N ILE A 74 4.56 27.64 41.77
CA ILE A 74 4.66 26.19 41.61
C ILE A 74 4.72 25.85 40.12
N ILE A 75 5.68 25.01 39.73
CA ILE A 75 5.76 24.48 38.37
C ILE A 75 4.94 23.20 38.31
N TYR A 76 3.85 23.25 37.55
CA TYR A 76 3.00 22.09 37.32
C TYR A 76 3.38 21.33 36.04
N THR A 77 3.51 20.02 36.17
CA THR A 77 3.69 19.09 35.06
C THR A 77 2.73 17.91 35.21
N VAL A 78 2.60 17.12 34.15
CA VAL A 78 1.70 15.96 34.10
C VAL A 78 2.40 14.78 33.45
N THR A 79 1.97 13.57 33.81
CA THR A 79 2.37 12.32 33.13
C THR A 79 1.14 11.45 32.87
N GLU A 80 1.24 10.57 31.88
CA GLU A 80 0.24 9.53 31.64
C GLU A 80 0.80 8.16 32.05
N ASP A 81 -0.04 7.34 32.68
CA ASP A 81 0.29 5.93 32.87
C ASP A 81 0.35 5.21 31.51
N ALA A 82 1.31 4.30 31.36
CA ALA A 82 1.53 3.62 30.08
C ALA A 82 0.25 2.94 29.55
N VAL A 83 -0.10 3.24 28.30
CA VAL A 83 -1.25 2.63 27.62
C VAL A 83 -0.77 1.47 26.73
N PRO A 84 -1.20 0.22 26.98
CA PRO A 84 -0.79 -0.93 26.18
C PRO A 84 -1.07 -0.74 24.69
N GLY A 85 -0.06 -0.97 23.84
CA GLY A 85 -0.19 -0.83 22.38
C GLY A 85 -0.03 0.60 21.86
N TYR A 86 0.32 1.56 22.71
CA TYR A 86 0.52 2.95 22.32
C TYR A 86 1.88 3.47 22.77
N GLN A 87 2.43 4.38 21.97
CA GLN A 87 3.57 5.20 22.33
C GLN A 87 3.07 6.59 22.71
N THR A 88 3.42 7.04 23.92
CA THR A 88 3.04 8.37 24.43
C THR A 88 4.10 9.42 24.08
N SER A 89 3.65 10.58 23.61
CA SER A 89 4.46 11.79 23.47
C SER A 89 3.75 12.97 24.13
N GLN A 90 4.51 13.99 24.52
CA GLN A 90 3.98 15.11 25.31
C GLN A 90 4.62 16.43 24.88
N THR A 91 3.81 17.48 24.72
CA THR A 91 4.25 18.86 24.48
C THR A 91 3.60 19.77 25.52
N GLY A 92 4.39 20.21 26.51
CA GLY A 92 3.85 20.92 27.67
C GLY A 92 2.87 20.04 28.46
N LEU A 93 1.60 20.45 28.50
CA LEU A 93 0.52 19.68 29.13
C LEU A 93 -0.32 18.91 28.12
N ASP A 94 -0.02 18.94 26.83
CA ASP A 94 -0.76 18.18 25.83
C ASP A 94 -0.13 16.80 25.63
N ILE A 95 -0.95 15.76 25.66
CA ILE A 95 -0.53 14.35 25.58
C ILE A 95 -1.06 13.75 24.27
N THR A 96 -0.21 13.06 23.53
CA THR A 96 -0.57 12.31 22.32
C THR A 96 -0.21 10.84 22.48
N ASN A 97 -1.17 9.95 22.23
CA ASN A 97 -0.88 8.52 22.06
C ASN A 97 -0.95 8.14 20.59
N THR A 98 0.16 7.60 20.09
CA THR A 98 0.25 7.02 18.75
C THR A 98 0.19 5.51 18.86
N LYS A 99 -0.71 4.88 18.08
CA LYS A 99 -0.80 3.41 18.05
C LYS A 99 0.53 2.84 17.57
N ILE A 100 1.04 1.84 18.28
CA ILE A 100 2.21 1.08 17.85
C ILE A 100 1.71 0.06 16.83
N GLU A 101 2.00 0.30 15.56
CA GLU A 101 1.74 -0.69 14.52
C GLU A 101 2.74 -1.85 14.66
N PRO A 102 2.29 -3.12 14.54
CA PRO A 102 3.20 -4.25 14.56
C PRO A 102 4.15 -4.15 13.37
N PRO A 103 5.41 -4.61 13.51
CA PRO A 103 6.33 -4.67 12.39
C PRO A 103 5.72 -5.51 11.27
N ILE A 104 5.77 -4.99 10.04
CA ILE A 104 5.35 -5.75 8.85
C ILE A 104 6.37 -6.86 8.65
N GLU A 105 5.93 -8.11 8.78
CA GLU A 105 6.76 -9.25 8.41
C GLU A 105 6.90 -9.29 6.88
N LEU A 106 8.14 -9.18 6.40
CA LEU A 106 8.47 -9.20 4.98
C LEU A 106 9.14 -10.52 4.60
N VAL A 107 8.80 -11.04 3.43
CA VAL A 107 9.34 -12.26 2.85
C VAL A 107 9.88 -12.01 1.45
N SER A 108 10.59 -13.00 0.92
CA SER A 108 10.99 -13.03 -0.49
C SER A 108 10.27 -14.16 -1.22
N ILE A 109 9.69 -13.84 -2.38
CA ILE A 109 9.03 -14.81 -3.25
C ILE A 109 9.98 -15.17 -4.38
N ASN A 110 10.33 -16.45 -4.47
CA ASN A 110 11.37 -16.95 -5.38
C ASN A 110 10.79 -17.98 -6.34
N GLY A 111 11.29 -17.97 -7.58
CA GLY A 111 10.96 -18.97 -8.59
C GLY A 111 12.09 -19.13 -9.59
N THR A 112 11.97 -20.17 -10.40
CA THR A 112 12.88 -20.45 -11.51
C THR A 112 12.17 -20.28 -12.86
N LYS A 113 12.96 -19.95 -13.87
CA LYS A 113 12.55 -19.90 -15.27
C LYS A 113 13.43 -20.85 -16.07
N THR A 114 12.83 -21.90 -16.60
CA THR A 114 13.51 -22.87 -17.46
C THR A 114 13.16 -22.66 -18.93
N TRP A 115 14.16 -22.74 -19.80
CA TRP A 115 14.01 -22.72 -21.25
C TRP A 115 14.29 -24.11 -21.84
N VAL A 116 13.35 -24.65 -22.60
CA VAL A 116 13.47 -25.92 -23.34
C VAL A 116 13.42 -25.60 -24.83
N ASP A 117 14.55 -25.20 -25.39
CA ASP A 117 14.60 -24.63 -26.75
C ASP A 117 15.93 -24.77 -27.52
N ASP A 118 16.89 -25.53 -26.98
CA ASP A 118 18.22 -25.73 -27.54
C ASP A 118 18.97 -24.42 -27.87
N GLN A 119 18.94 -23.45 -26.94
CA GLN A 119 19.54 -22.12 -27.11
C GLN A 119 18.99 -21.37 -28.34
N SER A 120 17.68 -21.50 -28.58
CA SER A 120 17.00 -20.88 -29.72
C SER A 120 17.33 -19.39 -29.86
N PRO A 121 17.64 -18.88 -31.07
CA PRO A 121 17.83 -17.45 -31.30
C PRO A 121 16.55 -16.62 -31.13
N LEU A 122 15.39 -17.28 -30.99
CA LEU A 122 14.12 -16.63 -30.65
C LEU A 122 13.97 -16.32 -29.15
N ARG A 123 14.86 -16.85 -28.30
CA ARG A 123 14.82 -16.61 -26.86
C ARG A 123 15.00 -15.11 -26.60
N PRO A 124 14.03 -14.43 -25.99
CA PRO A 124 14.17 -13.01 -25.71
C PRO A 124 15.23 -12.78 -24.62
N GLU A 125 15.87 -11.61 -24.64
CA GLU A 125 16.81 -11.23 -23.59
C GLU A 125 16.13 -11.01 -22.23
N ALA A 126 14.84 -10.69 -22.22
CA ALA A 126 14.04 -10.45 -21.03
C ALA A 126 12.60 -10.93 -21.20
N ILE A 127 11.96 -11.21 -20.07
CA ILE A 127 10.56 -11.60 -19.96
C ILE A 127 9.93 -10.82 -18.81
N ILE A 128 8.60 -10.78 -18.75
CA ILE A 128 7.87 -10.13 -17.66
C ILE A 128 7.20 -11.23 -16.83
N VAL A 129 7.59 -11.32 -15.56
CA VAL A 129 6.90 -12.14 -14.55
C VAL A 129 6.18 -11.20 -13.59
N ARG A 130 4.89 -11.44 -13.41
CA ARG A 130 3.99 -10.65 -12.56
C ARG A 130 3.68 -11.40 -11.29
N LEU A 131 3.69 -10.70 -10.16
CA LEU A 131 3.32 -11.24 -8.84
C LEU A 131 1.85 -10.92 -8.57
N TYR A 132 1.12 -11.86 -7.97
CA TYR A 132 -0.24 -11.68 -7.51
C TYR A 132 -0.34 -12.04 -6.03
N ALA A 133 -1.03 -11.20 -5.26
CA ALA A 133 -1.40 -11.41 -3.87
C ALA A 133 -2.89 -11.75 -3.81
N ASP A 134 -3.23 -12.96 -3.35
CA ASP A 134 -4.61 -13.45 -3.26
C ASP A 134 -5.41 -13.26 -4.57
N GLY A 135 -4.74 -13.47 -5.71
CA GLY A 135 -5.31 -13.33 -7.05
C GLY A 135 -5.34 -11.90 -7.61
N THR A 136 -4.86 -10.89 -6.88
CA THR A 136 -4.76 -9.50 -7.35
C THR A 136 -3.32 -9.14 -7.73
N GLU A 137 -3.11 -8.55 -8.92
CA GLU A 137 -1.78 -8.18 -9.41
C GLU A 137 -1.12 -7.13 -8.51
N VAL A 138 0.15 -7.37 -8.15
CA VAL A 138 0.99 -6.43 -7.41
C VAL A 138 1.79 -5.60 -8.42
N THR A 139 1.41 -4.35 -8.65
CA THR A 139 1.91 -3.55 -9.79
C THR A 139 3.23 -2.82 -9.53
N ASN A 140 3.66 -2.69 -8.27
CA ASN A 140 4.82 -1.89 -7.87
C ASN A 140 6.03 -2.74 -7.46
N VAL A 141 6.13 -3.95 -8.01
CA VAL A 141 7.24 -4.88 -7.73
C VAL A 141 7.82 -5.38 -9.04
N THR A 142 9.15 -5.46 -9.07
CA THR A 142 9.90 -6.02 -10.20
C THR A 142 10.82 -7.10 -9.67
N PRO A 143 10.86 -8.28 -10.29
CA PRO A 143 11.75 -9.33 -9.83
C PRO A 143 13.22 -8.98 -10.12
N ILE A 144 14.10 -9.36 -9.20
CA ILE A 144 15.55 -9.36 -9.42
C ILE A 144 15.93 -10.68 -10.07
N TRP A 145 16.58 -10.63 -11.23
CA TRP A 145 16.94 -11.80 -12.03
C TRP A 145 18.40 -12.22 -11.86
N THR A 146 18.64 -13.52 -11.81
CA THR A 146 19.97 -14.13 -12.07
C THR A 146 19.82 -15.10 -13.24
N LYS A 147 20.52 -14.83 -14.36
CA LYS A 147 20.38 -15.61 -15.59
C LYS A 147 21.62 -16.49 -15.81
N ALA A 148 21.44 -17.81 -15.79
CA ALA A 148 22.53 -18.76 -16.01
C ALA A 148 22.09 -19.90 -16.96
N GLY A 149 22.60 -19.88 -18.20
CA GLY A 149 22.24 -20.88 -19.20
C GLY A 149 20.72 -20.97 -19.42
N ASP A 150 20.19 -22.18 -19.31
CA ASP A 150 18.76 -22.48 -19.51
C ASP A 150 17.88 -22.28 -18.29
N VAL A 151 18.47 -22.04 -17.12
CA VAL A 151 17.72 -21.85 -15.88
C VAL A 151 18.05 -20.49 -15.30
N TRP A 152 17.07 -19.60 -15.36
CA TRP A 152 17.16 -18.32 -14.67
C TRP A 152 16.43 -18.43 -13.34
N THR A 153 16.81 -17.60 -12.39
CA THR A 153 16.10 -17.45 -11.12
C THR A 153 15.62 -16.02 -10.97
N TYR A 154 14.52 -15.84 -10.27
CA TYR A 154 14.00 -14.54 -9.94
C TYR A 154 13.52 -14.45 -8.50
N THR A 155 13.62 -13.25 -7.94
CA THR A 155 13.18 -12.96 -6.57
C THR A 155 12.42 -11.65 -6.52
N PHE A 156 11.21 -11.67 -5.98
CA PHE A 156 10.52 -10.50 -5.45
C PHE A 156 10.90 -10.33 -3.98
N LYS A 157 11.52 -9.21 -3.61
CA LYS A 157 11.94 -8.91 -2.23
C LYS A 157 10.93 -8.01 -1.53
N ASP A 158 11.03 -7.98 -0.21
CA ASP A 158 10.30 -7.04 0.65
C ASP A 158 8.78 -7.13 0.45
N ILE A 159 8.29 -8.36 0.31
CA ILE A 159 6.88 -8.66 0.07
C ILE A 159 6.19 -8.91 1.42
N PRO A 160 5.07 -8.23 1.75
CA PRO A 160 4.34 -8.49 2.97
C PRO A 160 3.94 -9.96 3.09
N LYS A 161 4.08 -10.57 4.27
CA LYS A 161 3.61 -11.95 4.48
C LYS A 161 2.12 -12.01 4.83
N ILE A 162 1.65 -10.98 5.53
CA ILE A 162 0.33 -10.97 6.17
C ILE A 162 -0.43 -9.70 5.74
N HIS A 163 -1.70 -9.86 5.40
CA HIS A 163 -2.65 -8.78 5.20
C HIS A 163 -3.86 -9.01 6.11
N GLU A 164 -4.26 -8.00 6.88
CA GLU A 164 -5.40 -8.07 7.81
C GLU A 164 -5.38 -9.30 8.75
N GLY A 165 -4.20 -9.69 9.22
CA GLY A 165 -4.02 -10.81 10.15
C GLY A 165 -4.08 -12.20 9.50
N LYS A 166 -4.13 -12.31 8.17
CA LYS A 166 -4.06 -13.58 7.42
C LYS A 166 -2.83 -13.63 6.53
N GLU A 167 -2.24 -14.81 6.39
CA GLU A 167 -1.16 -15.03 5.42
C GLU A 167 -1.67 -14.83 4.00
N ILE A 168 -0.88 -14.12 3.19
CA ILE A 168 -1.19 -13.81 1.79
C ILE A 168 -0.72 -14.98 0.91
N ILE A 169 -1.58 -15.42 0.00
CA ILE A 169 -1.21 -16.44 -0.99
C ILE A 169 -0.60 -15.74 -2.21
N TYR A 170 0.68 -16.00 -2.45
CA TYR A 170 1.40 -15.46 -3.61
C TYR A 170 1.43 -16.43 -4.78
N THR A 171 1.05 -15.94 -5.95
CA THR A 171 1.18 -16.63 -7.24
C THR A 171 1.89 -15.75 -8.25
N VAL A 172 2.35 -16.33 -9.35
CA VAL A 172 2.99 -15.60 -10.44
C VAL A 172 2.35 -15.96 -11.77
N THR A 173 2.48 -15.06 -12.76
CA THR A 173 2.24 -15.38 -14.17
C THR A 173 3.38 -14.81 -15.00
N GLU A 174 3.67 -15.45 -16.13
CA GLU A 174 4.55 -14.89 -17.15
C GLU A 174 3.72 -14.30 -18.28
N ASP A 175 4.09 -13.10 -18.74
CA ASP A 175 3.56 -12.58 -19.99
C ASP A 175 3.98 -13.47 -21.15
N ALA A 176 3.04 -13.83 -22.01
CA ALA A 176 3.23 -14.81 -23.07
C ALA A 176 4.48 -14.49 -23.89
N VAL A 177 5.33 -15.50 -24.07
CA VAL A 177 6.55 -15.36 -24.87
C VAL A 177 6.31 -15.89 -26.28
N PRO A 178 6.46 -15.04 -27.30
CA PRO A 178 6.34 -15.40 -28.71
C PRO A 178 7.12 -16.65 -29.12
N GLY A 179 6.44 -17.60 -29.76
CA GLY A 179 7.07 -18.84 -30.23
C GLY A 179 7.39 -19.85 -29.12
N TYR A 180 6.89 -19.61 -27.91
CA TYR A 180 7.02 -20.53 -26.79
C TYR A 180 5.66 -20.88 -26.20
N GLN A 181 5.55 -22.13 -25.74
CA GLN A 181 4.47 -22.57 -24.89
C GLN A 181 4.93 -22.51 -23.44
N THR A 182 4.21 -21.74 -22.62
CA THR A 182 4.48 -21.62 -21.19
C THR A 182 3.73 -22.69 -20.40
N SER A 183 4.42 -23.30 -19.45
CA SER A 183 3.85 -24.14 -18.40
C SER A 183 4.37 -23.69 -17.04
N GLN A 184 3.62 -23.96 -15.97
CA GLN A 184 3.96 -23.46 -14.65
C GLN A 184 3.64 -24.51 -13.58
N THR A 185 4.54 -24.69 -12.61
CA THR A 185 4.34 -25.51 -11.42
C THR A 185 4.67 -24.67 -10.18
N GLY A 186 3.65 -24.28 -9.42
CA GLY A 186 3.82 -23.33 -8.32
C GLY A 186 4.37 -22.00 -8.82
N LEU A 187 5.57 -21.64 -8.37
CA LEU A 187 6.29 -20.43 -8.77
C LEU A 187 7.33 -20.68 -9.86
N ASP A 188 7.51 -21.92 -10.33
CA ASP A 188 8.47 -22.24 -11.39
C ASP A 188 7.80 -22.22 -12.76
N ILE A 189 8.44 -21.56 -13.72
CA ILE A 189 7.93 -21.34 -15.07
C ILE A 189 8.83 -22.05 -16.06
N THR A 190 8.26 -22.79 -17.00
CA THR A 190 8.99 -23.42 -18.11
C THR A 190 8.45 -22.91 -19.44
N ASN A 191 9.34 -22.42 -20.31
CA ASN A 191 9.02 -22.17 -21.71
C ASN A 191 9.61 -23.24 -22.60
N THR A 192 8.75 -23.91 -23.34
CA THR A 192 9.13 -24.86 -24.38
C THR A 192 8.97 -24.21 -25.73
N LYS A 193 10.01 -24.26 -26.56
CA LYS A 193 9.95 -23.76 -27.92
C LYS A 193 8.85 -24.46 -28.69
N ILE A 194 8.04 -23.70 -29.40
CA ILE A 194 7.13 -24.24 -30.39
C ILE A 194 7.96 -24.50 -31.66
N GLU A 195 7.96 -25.74 -32.16
CA GLU A 195 8.79 -26.12 -33.30
C GLU A 195 8.32 -25.43 -34.61
N PRO A 196 9.25 -24.98 -35.49
CA PRO A 196 8.97 -24.18 -36.68
C PRO A 196 8.29 -24.94 -37.85
N PRO A 197 7.78 -24.19 -38.88
CA PRO A 197 7.91 -22.73 -39.07
C PRO A 197 6.81 -21.91 -38.39
N ILE A 198 7.23 -20.94 -37.58
CA ILE A 198 6.34 -19.94 -36.97
C ILE A 198 6.56 -18.63 -37.71
N GLU A 199 5.59 -18.24 -38.55
CA GLU A 199 5.49 -16.86 -39.00
C GLU A 199 4.88 -16.02 -37.87
N LEU A 200 5.44 -14.83 -37.61
CA LEU A 200 4.97 -13.93 -36.57
C LEU A 200 4.35 -12.66 -37.18
N VAL A 201 3.38 -12.09 -36.48
CA VAL A 201 2.70 -10.83 -36.84
C VAL A 201 2.61 -9.90 -35.61
N SER A 202 2.44 -8.60 -35.85
CA SER A 202 2.07 -7.62 -34.82
C SER A 202 0.63 -7.14 -35.04
N ILE A 203 -0.09 -6.90 -33.94
CA ILE A 203 -1.44 -6.32 -33.94
C ILE A 203 -1.39 -4.97 -33.24
N ASN A 204 -1.59 -3.91 -34.01
CA ASN A 204 -1.44 -2.53 -33.56
C ASN A 204 -2.76 -1.79 -33.63
N GLY A 205 -2.95 -0.80 -32.78
CA GLY A 205 -4.11 0.08 -32.83
C GLY A 205 -3.94 1.35 -32.02
N THR A 206 -5.01 2.15 -31.98
CA THR A 206 -5.02 3.43 -31.26
C THR A 206 -6.28 3.58 -30.43
N LYS A 207 -6.15 4.20 -29.26
CA LYS A 207 -7.24 4.77 -28.47
C LYS A 207 -7.18 6.27 -28.62
N THR A 208 -8.23 6.84 -29.19
CA THR A 208 -8.39 8.31 -29.28
C THR A 208 -9.37 8.77 -28.22
N TRP A 209 -9.00 9.79 -27.46
CA TRP A 209 -9.85 10.42 -26.45
C TRP A 209 -10.57 11.64 -27.03
N VAL A 210 -11.91 11.61 -27.01
CA VAL A 210 -12.77 12.73 -27.43
C VAL A 210 -13.33 13.45 -26.20
N ASP A 211 -12.45 14.09 -25.43
CA ASP A 211 -12.77 14.67 -24.10
C ASP A 211 -12.14 16.06 -23.88
N GLN A 212 -11.98 16.82 -24.96
CA GLN A 212 -11.40 18.17 -24.94
C GLN A 212 -10.02 18.21 -24.25
N SER A 213 -9.14 17.27 -24.60
CA SER A 213 -7.80 17.17 -24.00
C SER A 213 -7.82 17.01 -22.49
N ASN A 214 -8.73 16.17 -21.99
CA ASN A 214 -8.90 15.88 -20.57
C ASN A 214 -9.18 17.13 -19.71
N GLN A 215 -9.92 18.13 -20.23
CA GLN A 215 -10.23 19.36 -19.49
C GLN A 215 -10.93 19.09 -18.14
N SER A 216 -11.77 18.05 -18.06
CA SER A 216 -12.48 17.66 -16.85
C SER A 216 -11.64 16.85 -15.86
N SER A 217 -10.40 16.46 -16.21
CA SER A 217 -9.53 15.58 -15.42
C SER A 217 -10.18 14.22 -15.06
N GLN A 218 -11.12 13.74 -15.88
CA GLN A 218 -11.83 12.47 -15.67
C GLN A 218 -11.25 11.31 -16.48
N ARG A 219 -10.28 11.56 -17.37
CA ARG A 219 -9.64 10.51 -18.15
C ARG A 219 -8.93 9.52 -17.21
N PRO A 220 -9.18 8.20 -17.35
CA PRO A 220 -8.46 7.22 -16.56
C PRO A 220 -6.96 7.26 -16.88
N LEU A 221 -6.12 6.92 -15.90
CA LEU A 221 -4.66 6.93 -16.07
C LEU A 221 -4.18 5.78 -16.97
N ALA A 222 -4.95 4.69 -17.02
CA ALA A 222 -4.70 3.51 -17.82
C ALA A 222 -6.03 2.93 -18.33
N ILE A 223 -5.95 2.19 -19.44
CA ILE A 223 -7.04 1.37 -19.96
C ILE A 223 -6.53 -0.05 -20.14
N THR A 224 -7.46 -1.00 -20.14
CA THR A 224 -7.14 -2.40 -20.42
C THR A 224 -7.72 -2.77 -21.78
N VAL A 225 -6.87 -3.29 -22.65
CA VAL A 225 -7.31 -3.93 -23.91
C VAL A 225 -6.86 -5.38 -23.88
N ARG A 226 -7.73 -6.27 -24.36
CA ARG A 226 -7.53 -7.72 -24.40
C ARG A 226 -7.40 -8.18 -25.84
N LEU A 227 -6.43 -9.05 -26.09
CA LEU A 227 -6.25 -9.71 -27.38
C LEU A 227 -7.07 -11.00 -27.43
N TYR A 228 -7.70 -11.27 -28.56
CA TYR A 228 -8.43 -12.51 -28.81
C TYR A 228 -7.87 -13.16 -30.08
N ALA A 229 -7.58 -14.45 -30.01
CA ALA A 229 -7.20 -15.32 -31.12
C ALA A 229 -8.36 -16.25 -31.45
N ASP A 230 -8.89 -16.18 -32.67
CA ASP A 230 -10.04 -16.96 -33.15
C ASP A 230 -11.24 -16.87 -32.19
N GLY A 231 -11.50 -15.66 -31.69
CA GLY A 231 -12.59 -15.37 -30.76
C GLY A 231 -12.35 -15.80 -29.30
N LYS A 232 -11.20 -16.40 -28.98
CA LYS A 232 -10.82 -16.77 -27.60
C LYS A 232 -9.79 -15.79 -27.05
N GLU A 233 -9.97 -15.34 -25.82
CA GLU A 233 -9.03 -14.43 -25.18
C GLU A 233 -7.65 -15.07 -25.03
N VAL A 234 -6.61 -14.34 -25.43
CA VAL A 234 -5.21 -14.70 -25.24
C VAL A 234 -4.80 -14.24 -23.83
N GLN A 235 -4.61 -15.21 -22.95
CA GLN A 235 -4.23 -14.95 -21.56
C GLN A 235 -2.77 -14.50 -21.46
N ASN A 236 -2.47 -13.72 -20.41
CA ASN A 236 -1.13 -13.22 -20.10
C ASN A 236 -0.47 -12.44 -21.24
N VAL A 237 -1.26 -11.81 -22.11
CA VAL A 237 -0.73 -10.91 -23.13
C VAL A 237 -1.12 -9.49 -22.73
N LYS A 238 -0.15 -8.58 -22.65
CA LYS A 238 -0.38 -7.13 -22.51
C LYS A 238 0.31 -6.40 -23.64
N PRO A 239 -0.30 -5.34 -24.21
CA PRO A 239 0.35 -4.60 -25.26
C PRO A 239 1.39 -3.65 -24.68
N VAL A 240 2.33 -3.25 -25.53
CA VAL A 240 3.20 -2.11 -25.25
C VAL A 240 2.44 -0.84 -25.61
N TRP A 241 2.36 0.10 -24.67
CA TRP A 241 1.70 1.39 -24.87
C TRP A 241 2.70 2.51 -25.15
N SER A 242 2.33 3.42 -26.04
CA SER A 242 2.94 4.75 -26.15
C SER A 242 1.84 5.81 -26.24
N LYS A 243 2.12 7.02 -25.75
CA LYS A 243 1.12 8.11 -25.66
C LYS A 243 1.64 9.34 -26.40
N ALA A 244 0.82 9.90 -27.27
CA ALA A 244 1.05 11.21 -27.90
C ALA A 244 -0.25 12.02 -27.85
N ASP A 245 -0.25 13.09 -27.06
CA ASP A 245 -1.42 13.95 -26.83
C ASP A 245 -2.68 13.17 -26.41
N ASN A 246 -3.74 13.25 -27.22
CA ASN A 246 -5.02 12.57 -26.99
C ASN A 246 -5.11 11.20 -27.65
N VAL A 247 -4.01 10.69 -28.20
CA VAL A 247 -3.95 9.38 -28.87
C VAL A 247 -2.98 8.48 -28.14
N TRP A 248 -3.47 7.32 -27.71
CA TRP A 248 -2.65 6.27 -27.12
C TRP A 248 -2.51 5.14 -28.14
N TYR A 249 -1.29 4.72 -28.41
CA TYR A 249 -0.97 3.64 -29.34
C TYR A 249 -0.67 2.38 -28.54
N TYR A 250 -1.12 1.25 -29.05
CA TYR A 250 -0.81 -0.06 -28.47
C TYR A 250 -0.30 -1.01 -29.55
N GLU A 251 0.62 -1.89 -29.18
CA GLU A 251 1.12 -2.98 -30.01
C GLU A 251 1.15 -4.29 -29.22
N PHE A 252 0.54 -5.32 -29.81
CA PHE A 252 0.79 -6.71 -29.46
C PHE A 252 1.75 -7.28 -30.49
N ALA A 253 3.04 -7.35 -30.15
CA ALA A 253 4.06 -7.84 -31.06
C ALA A 253 4.18 -9.37 -31.03
N ASN A 254 4.80 -9.91 -32.09
CA ASN A 254 5.32 -11.27 -32.13
C ASN A 254 4.26 -12.37 -31.85
N LEU A 255 3.07 -12.22 -32.41
CA LEU A 255 1.99 -13.20 -32.30
C LEU A 255 2.10 -14.26 -33.41
N PRO A 256 1.84 -15.55 -33.15
CA PRO A 256 1.87 -16.57 -34.20
C PRO A 256 0.82 -16.28 -35.27
N LYS A 257 1.22 -16.28 -36.54
CA LYS A 257 0.31 -16.08 -37.66
C LYS A 257 -0.59 -17.30 -37.91
N PHE A 258 -0.09 -18.49 -37.57
CA PHE A 258 -0.76 -19.76 -37.84
C PHE A 258 -0.85 -20.65 -36.58
N ALA A 259 -1.95 -21.40 -36.49
CA ALA A 259 -2.11 -22.56 -35.62
C ALA A 259 -2.16 -23.81 -36.50
N GLY A 260 -1.03 -24.50 -36.65
CA GLY A 260 -0.86 -25.51 -37.71
C GLY A 260 -0.84 -24.83 -39.09
N GLU A 261 -1.67 -25.30 -40.02
CA GLU A 261 -1.80 -24.71 -41.37
C GLU A 261 -2.84 -23.57 -41.45
N ARG A 262 -3.60 -23.33 -40.37
CA ARG A 262 -4.70 -22.34 -40.35
C ARG A 262 -4.21 -20.99 -39.84
N SER A 263 -4.53 -19.91 -40.55
CA SER A 263 -4.27 -18.55 -40.07
C SER A 263 -5.12 -18.23 -38.83
N ILE A 264 -4.51 -17.58 -37.85
CA ILE A 264 -5.19 -17.12 -36.64
C ILE A 264 -5.81 -15.74 -36.91
N GLU A 265 -7.08 -15.57 -36.57
CA GLU A 265 -7.74 -14.27 -36.60
C GLU A 265 -7.57 -13.55 -35.27
N TYR A 266 -6.90 -12.40 -35.28
CA TYR A 266 -6.70 -11.58 -34.08
C TYR A 266 -7.69 -10.41 -34.02
N THR A 267 -8.30 -10.22 -32.86
CA THR A 267 -9.13 -9.05 -32.55
C THR A 267 -8.74 -8.48 -31.19
N VAL A 268 -8.98 -7.18 -31.00
CA VAL A 268 -8.71 -6.48 -29.74
C VAL A 268 -10.01 -5.90 -29.21
N ARG A 269 -10.24 -6.02 -27.91
CA ARG A 269 -11.40 -5.42 -27.23
C ARG A 269 -10.93 -4.61 -26.03
N GLU A 270 -11.51 -3.43 -25.85
CA GLU A 270 -11.29 -2.62 -24.66
C GLU A 270 -12.23 -3.07 -23.53
N ASP A 271 -11.72 -3.20 -22.31
CA ASP A 271 -12.57 -3.36 -21.13
C ASP A 271 -13.23 -2.01 -20.82
N LEU A 272 -14.54 -2.01 -20.53
CA LEU A 272 -15.29 -0.79 -20.23
C LEU A 272 -14.60 0.02 -19.12
N CYS A 273 -14.11 1.20 -19.48
CA CYS A 273 -13.18 1.94 -18.64
C CYS A 273 -13.87 2.85 -17.60
N SER A 274 -15.11 3.27 -17.85
CA SER A 274 -16.01 3.90 -16.84
C SER A 274 -17.41 4.13 -17.43
N ARG A 275 -18.40 4.47 -16.59
CA ARG A 275 -19.75 4.88 -17.03
C ARG A 275 -19.80 6.20 -17.83
N LEU A 276 -18.68 6.92 -17.93
CA LEU A 276 -18.60 8.24 -18.56
C LEU A 276 -18.06 8.19 -20.00
N TYR A 277 -17.52 7.05 -20.43
CA TYR A 277 -16.94 6.85 -21.74
C TYR A 277 -17.51 5.57 -22.36
N ASN A 278 -18.03 5.67 -23.58
CA ASN A 278 -18.38 4.51 -24.39
C ASN A 278 -17.17 4.12 -25.25
N ALA A 279 -16.92 2.81 -25.37
CA ALA A 279 -16.03 2.28 -26.39
C ALA A 279 -16.82 2.17 -27.70
N ASP A 280 -16.25 2.67 -28.80
CA ASP A 280 -16.74 2.46 -30.16
C ASP A 280 -16.06 1.22 -30.80
#